data_AF-A0A7Y1ZNS5-F1
#
_entry.id   AF-A0A7Y1ZNS5-F1
#
_cell.length_a   1.000
_cell.length_b   1.000
_cell.length_c   1.000
_cell.angle_alpha   90.00
_cell.angle_beta   90.00
_cell.angle_gamma   90.00
#
_symmetry.space_group_name_H-M   'P 1'
#
loop_
_entity.id
_entity.type
_entity.pdbx_description
1 polymer ?
#
loop_
_entity_poly.entity_id
_entity_poly.type
_entity_poly.pdbx_seq_one_letter_code
_entity_poly.pdbx_strand_id
1 'polypeptide(L)'
;MNDYIDDTVEAASLAITSNQTAPRMFECTLSSPLGSLVKSIEMRSEEDGPPTVGQLTYYLASRLQLVEDCEDFLEWADETGNDAADQKALDAYRKLVTELDQFKTVLGTDNFQSLMTALAIDQAISRARPR
;
A
#
# COMPACT_ATOMS: atom_id res chain seq x y z
N MET A 1 -11.53 1.21 -13.27
CA MET A 1 -10.91 0.50 -12.12
C MET A 1 -9.80 -0.33 -12.74
N ASN A 2 -8.60 -0.31 -12.17
CA ASN A 2 -7.45 -0.97 -12.76
C ASN A 2 -7.68 -2.49 -12.71
N ASP A 3 -7.81 -3.12 -13.87
CA ASP A 3 -8.13 -4.55 -14.06
C ASP A 3 -7.30 -5.46 -13.13
N TYR A 4 -6.01 -5.16 -13.02
CA TYR A 4 -5.06 -5.91 -12.20
C TYR A 4 -5.31 -5.81 -10.68
N ILE A 5 -5.96 -4.75 -10.19
CA ILE A 5 -6.33 -4.64 -8.76
C ILE A 5 -7.47 -5.58 -8.45
N ASP A 6 -8.49 -5.62 -9.32
CA ASP A 6 -9.64 -6.49 -9.14
C ASP A 6 -9.21 -7.97 -9.26
N ASP A 7 -8.32 -8.29 -10.21
CA ASP A 7 -7.67 -9.61 -10.32
C ASP A 7 -6.93 -10.00 -9.04
N THR A 8 -6.16 -9.05 -8.46
CA THR A 8 -5.42 -9.32 -7.22
C THR A 8 -6.35 -9.54 -6.03
N VAL A 9 -7.43 -8.76 -5.95
CA VAL A 9 -8.45 -8.90 -4.89
C VAL A 9 -9.10 -10.28 -4.97
N GLU A 10 -9.45 -10.75 -6.17
CA GLU A 10 -10.03 -12.08 -6.36
C GLU A 10 -9.02 -13.19 -6.08
N ALA A 11 -7.82 -13.12 -6.66
CA ALA A 11 -6.79 -14.16 -6.55
C ALA A 11 -6.29 -14.35 -5.12
N ALA A 12 -6.15 -13.27 -4.34
CA ALA A 12 -5.75 -13.33 -2.93
C ALA A 12 -6.96 -13.46 -1.97
N SER A 13 -8.19 -13.51 -2.49
CA SER A 13 -9.42 -13.55 -1.69
C SER A 13 -9.48 -12.45 -0.63
N LEU A 14 -9.19 -11.21 -1.05
CA LEU A 14 -9.08 -10.08 -0.15
C LEU A 14 -10.45 -9.62 0.34
N ALA A 15 -10.50 -9.34 1.64
CA ALA A 15 -11.62 -8.68 2.28
C ALA A 15 -11.14 -7.44 3.03
N ILE A 16 -12.05 -6.48 3.22
CA ILE A 16 -11.82 -5.31 4.06
C ILE A 16 -12.91 -5.19 5.11
N THR A 17 -12.49 -4.91 6.34
CA THR A 17 -13.37 -4.48 7.42
C THR A 17 -12.92 -3.10 7.86
N SER A 18 -13.83 -2.12 7.89
CA SER A 18 -13.51 -0.74 8.25
C SER A 18 -14.34 -0.30 9.44
N ASN A 19 -13.68 0.27 10.45
CA ASN A 19 -14.30 0.88 11.60
C ASN A 19 -13.98 2.37 11.61
N GLN A 20 -15.00 3.22 11.67
CA GLN A 20 -14.79 4.67 11.80
C GLN A 20 -14.32 4.99 13.21
N THR A 21 -13.16 5.63 13.35
CA THR A 21 -12.57 5.99 14.65
C THR A 21 -12.69 7.47 14.97
N ALA A 22 -12.79 8.32 13.95
CA ALA A 22 -13.08 9.76 14.06
C ALA A 22 -13.72 10.27 12.76
N PRO A 23 -14.19 11.53 12.68
CA PRO A 23 -14.59 12.12 11.41
C PRO A 23 -13.45 11.97 10.38
N ARG A 24 -13.76 11.41 9.22
CA ARG A 24 -12.81 11.11 8.12
C ARG A 24 -11.75 10.04 8.42
N MET A 25 -11.68 9.49 9.63
CA MET A 25 -10.66 8.51 10.01
C MET A 25 -11.27 7.11 10.12
N PHE A 26 -10.70 6.19 9.36
CA PHE A 26 -11.11 4.78 9.36
C PHE A 26 -9.93 3.88 9.71
N GLU A 27 -10.12 3.00 10.68
CA GLU A 27 -9.24 1.86 10.88
C GLU A 27 -9.73 0.72 9.98
N CYS A 28 -8.92 0.38 8.99
CA CYS A 28 -9.23 -0.64 8.00
C CYS A 28 -8.36 -1.87 8.23
N THR A 29 -8.98 -3.03 8.31
CA THR A 29 -8.29 -4.32 8.28
C THR A 29 -8.43 -4.91 6.89
N LEU A 30 -7.31 -5.02 6.18
CA LEU A 30 -7.22 -5.83 4.98
C LEU A 30 -6.90 -7.27 5.41
N SER A 31 -7.66 -8.25 4.95
CA SER A 31 -7.45 -9.65 5.33
C SER A 31 -7.55 -10.60 4.14
N SER A 32 -6.91 -11.74 4.30
CA SER A 32 -6.97 -12.90 3.41
C SER A 32 -6.89 -14.18 4.24
N PRO A 33 -6.97 -15.38 3.64
CA PRO A 33 -6.68 -16.63 4.33
C PRO A 33 -5.24 -16.72 4.89
N LEU A 34 -4.30 -15.92 4.38
CA LEU A 34 -2.89 -15.97 4.75
C LEU A 34 -2.53 -15.01 5.90
N GLY A 35 -3.31 -13.95 6.12
CA GLY A 35 -3.06 -13.00 7.20
C GLY A 35 -3.94 -11.76 7.16
N SER A 36 -3.57 -10.78 7.98
CA SER A 36 -4.23 -9.47 8.00
C SER A 36 -3.24 -8.33 8.22
N LEU A 37 -3.62 -7.15 7.74
CA LEU A 37 -2.91 -5.89 7.91
C LEU A 37 -3.90 -4.82 8.33
N VAL A 38 -3.58 -4.08 9.39
CA VAL A 38 -4.42 -2.99 9.90
C VAL A 38 -3.80 -1.65 9.49
N LYS A 39 -4.62 -0.75 8.94
CA LYS A 39 -4.20 0.57 8.53
C LYS A 39 -5.22 1.64 8.87
N SER A 40 -4.76 2.72 9.50
CA SER A 40 -5.54 3.94 9.64
C SER A 40 -5.46 4.77 8.36
N ILE A 41 -6.62 5.11 7.80
CA ILE A 41 -6.77 5.89 6.57
C ILE A 41 -7.58 7.14 6.89
N GLU A 42 -7.07 8.30 6.45
CA GLU A 42 -7.81 9.55 6.43
C GLU A 42 -8.44 9.75 5.05
N MET A 43 -9.75 9.91 5.01
CA MET A 43 -10.50 10.23 3.79
C MET A 43 -10.48 11.75 3.51
N ARG A 44 -10.67 12.14 2.25
CA ARG A 44 -10.61 13.56 1.83
C ARG A 44 -11.82 14.35 2.34
N SER A 45 -12.99 13.74 2.35
CA SER A 45 -14.23 14.31 2.86
C SER A 45 -14.86 13.41 3.94
N GLU A 46 -15.73 13.98 4.78
CA GLU A 46 -16.60 13.22 5.69
C GLU A 46 -17.70 12.45 4.94
N GLU A 47 -18.05 12.91 3.75
CA GLU A 47 -19.02 12.25 2.87
C GLU A 47 -18.41 11.06 2.13
N ASP A 48 -17.09 10.97 2.06
CA ASP A 48 -16.40 9.82 1.53
C ASP A 48 -16.52 8.68 2.57
N GLY A 49 -17.29 7.64 2.23
CA GLY A 49 -17.41 6.42 3.04
C GLY A 49 -16.08 5.67 3.22
N PRO A 50 -16.08 4.51 3.89
CA PRO A 50 -14.86 3.72 4.06
C PRO A 50 -14.25 3.34 2.70
N PRO A 51 -12.92 3.20 2.62
CA PRO A 51 -12.29 2.76 1.39
C PRO A 51 -12.78 1.37 0.99
N THR A 52 -12.90 1.13 -0.31
CA THR A 52 -13.12 -0.22 -0.85
C THR A 52 -11.84 -1.05 -0.74
N VAL A 53 -11.97 -2.38 -0.85
CA VAL A 53 -10.82 -3.30 -0.82
C VAL A 53 -9.79 -2.97 -1.91
N GLY A 54 -10.25 -2.66 -3.12
CA GLY A 54 -9.38 -2.26 -4.24
C GLY A 54 -8.67 -0.93 -3.98
N GLN A 55 -9.38 0.06 -3.41
CA GLN A 55 -8.75 1.35 -3.05
C GLN A 55 -7.67 1.19 -1.98
N LEU A 56 -7.91 0.40 -0.94
CA LEU A 56 -6.91 0.15 0.10
C LEU A 56 -5.72 -0.64 -0.46
N THR A 57 -5.97 -1.65 -1.29
CA THR A 57 -4.93 -2.47 -1.93
C THR A 57 -4.03 -1.61 -2.82
N TYR A 58 -4.63 -0.77 -3.68
CA TYR A 58 -3.90 0.17 -4.52
C TYR A 58 -3.09 1.19 -3.70
N TYR A 59 -3.69 1.73 -2.63
CA TYR A 59 -3.02 2.67 -1.73
C TYR A 59 -1.78 2.05 -1.08
N LEU A 60 -1.91 0.85 -0.53
CA LEU A 60 -0.80 0.13 0.11
C LEU A 60 0.29 -0.20 -0.91
N ALA A 61 -0.07 -0.75 -2.07
CA ALA A 61 0.89 -1.07 -3.13
C ALA A 61 1.68 0.16 -3.59
N SER A 62 0.98 1.27 -3.87
CA SER A 62 1.63 2.53 -4.30
C SER A 62 2.56 3.10 -3.25
N ARG A 63 2.22 2.97 -1.97
CA ARG A 63 3.02 3.49 -0.86
C ARG A 63 4.24 2.62 -0.57
N LEU A 64 4.10 1.31 -0.70
CA LEU A 64 5.12 0.33 -0.33
C LEU A 64 6.08 0.02 -1.48
N GLN A 65 5.71 0.36 -2.73
CA GLN A 65 6.57 0.18 -3.90
C GLN A 65 7.94 0.83 -3.74
N LEU A 66 7.99 2.08 -3.30
CA LEU A 66 9.27 2.77 -3.12
C LEU A 66 10.17 2.05 -2.10
N VAL A 67 9.59 1.46 -1.07
CA VAL A 67 10.34 0.75 -0.02
C VAL A 67 10.85 -0.58 -0.54
N GLU A 68 10.08 -1.26 -1.39
CA GLU A 68 10.49 -2.50 -2.06
C GLU A 68 11.59 -2.27 -3.10
N ASP A 69 11.57 -1.11 -3.76
CA ASP A 69 12.56 -0.74 -4.77
C ASP A 69 13.90 -0.28 -4.17
N CYS A 70 13.95 0.09 -2.88
CA CYS A 70 15.17 0.51 -2.18
C CYS A 70 15.89 -0.69 -1.54
N GLU A 71 17.22 -0.72 -1.62
CA GLU A 71 18.06 -1.73 -0.96
C GLU A 71 18.08 -1.55 0.57
N ASP A 72 18.13 -0.30 1.04
CA ASP A 72 18.21 0.01 2.46
C ASP A 72 17.59 1.38 2.84
N PHE A 73 17.73 1.72 4.12
CA PHE A 73 17.25 2.99 4.67
C PHE A 73 17.94 4.22 4.06
N LEU A 74 19.22 4.13 3.71
CA LEU A 74 19.96 5.27 3.17
C LEU A 74 19.45 5.63 1.78
N GLU A 75 19.22 4.63 0.93
CA GLU A 75 18.61 4.83 -0.39
C GLU A 75 17.18 5.36 -0.27
N TRP A 76 16.36 4.75 0.61
CA TRP A 76 15.00 5.23 0.85
C TRP A 76 14.96 6.68 1.35
N ALA A 77 15.88 7.06 2.24
CA ALA A 77 15.98 8.41 2.77
C ALA A 77 16.35 9.42 1.66
N ASP A 78 17.30 9.06 0.79
CA ASP A 78 17.69 9.89 -0.36
C ASP A 78 16.53 10.08 -1.35
N GLU A 79 15.88 8.99 -1.77
CA GLU A 79 14.75 9.00 -2.71
C GLU A 79 13.53 9.78 -2.20
N THR A 80 13.35 9.82 -0.87
CA THR A 80 12.24 10.55 -0.24
C THR A 80 12.62 11.96 0.25
N GLY A 81 13.90 12.34 0.18
CA GLY A 81 14.42 13.60 0.71
C GLY A 81 14.39 13.70 2.25
N ASN A 82 14.39 12.57 2.95
CA ASN A 82 14.48 12.51 4.41
C ASN A 82 15.93 12.58 4.89
N ASP A 83 16.15 13.15 6.08
CA ASP A 83 17.48 13.15 6.71
C ASP A 83 17.77 11.77 7.31
N ALA A 84 18.83 11.10 6.83
CA ALA A 84 19.28 9.81 7.33
C ALA A 84 19.77 9.86 8.80
N ALA A 85 20.06 11.04 9.34
CA ALA A 85 20.37 11.22 10.76
C ALA A 85 19.12 11.39 11.64
N ASP A 86 17.93 11.61 11.05
CA ASP A 86 16.69 11.76 11.82
C ASP A 86 16.13 10.41 12.26
N GLN A 87 16.08 10.20 13.58
CA GLN A 87 15.49 9.00 14.18
C GLN A 87 14.02 8.79 13.76
N LYS A 88 13.26 9.86 13.50
CA LYS A 88 11.88 9.74 13.04
C LYS A 88 11.79 9.16 11.63
N ALA A 89 12.73 9.47 10.75
CA ALA A 89 12.80 8.90 9.42
C ALA A 89 13.10 7.40 9.48
N LEU A 90 14.05 7.00 10.34
CA LEU A 90 14.36 5.59 10.57
C LEU A 90 13.16 4.82 11.15
N ASP A 91 12.45 5.41 12.11
CA ASP A 91 11.25 4.79 12.69
C ASP A 91 10.12 4.68 11.66
N ALA A 92 9.98 5.66 10.76
CA ALA A 92 9.02 5.61 9.66
C ALA A 92 9.37 4.50 8.65
N TYR A 93 10.64 4.40 8.26
CA TYR A 93 11.13 3.35 7.36
C TYR A 93 10.87 1.95 7.94
N ARG A 94 11.23 1.72 9.21
CA ARG A 94 10.98 0.43 9.88
C ARG A 94 9.51 0.03 9.91
N LYS A 95 8.61 1.00 10.09
CA LYS A 95 7.17 0.77 10.00
C LYS A 95 6.75 0.37 8.60
N LEU A 96 7.27 1.05 7.58
CA LEU A 96 6.99 0.72 6.18
C LEU A 96 7.50 -0.68 5.81
N VAL A 97 8.70 -1.08 6.24
CA VAL A 97 9.23 -2.43 6.04
C VAL A 97 8.33 -3.47 6.70
N THR A 98 7.88 -3.21 7.94
CA THR A 98 6.94 -4.11 8.62
C THR A 98 5.60 -4.20 7.86
N GLU A 99 5.08 -3.08 7.39
CA GLU A 99 3.84 -3.04 6.59
C GLU A 99 4.00 -3.78 5.25
N LEU A 100 5.17 -3.68 4.62
CA LEU A 100 5.52 -4.39 3.39
C LEU A 100 5.53 -5.90 3.60
N ASP A 101 6.17 -6.39 4.66
CA ASP A 101 6.19 -7.83 4.98
C ASP A 101 4.78 -8.37 5.30
N GLN A 102 3.99 -7.59 6.04
CA GLN A 102 2.58 -7.91 6.31
C GLN A 102 1.76 -7.94 5.02
N PHE A 103 1.95 -6.96 4.13
CA PHE A 103 1.21 -6.88 2.87
C PHE A 103 1.58 -8.04 1.93
N LYS A 104 2.87 -8.38 1.82
CA LYS A 104 3.36 -9.58 1.14
C LYS A 104 2.69 -10.85 1.69
N THR A 105 2.59 -10.95 3.01
CA THR A 105 1.94 -12.09 3.67
C THR A 105 0.45 -12.17 3.35
N VAL A 106 -0.25 -11.03 3.43
CA VAL A 106 -1.69 -10.95 3.13
C VAL A 106 -1.98 -11.36 1.68
N LEU A 107 -1.19 -10.88 0.72
CA LEU A 107 -1.41 -11.23 -0.69
C LEU A 107 -0.94 -12.65 -1.04
N GLY A 108 0.11 -13.13 -0.36
CA GLY A 108 0.92 -14.24 -0.83
C GLY A 108 1.93 -13.78 -1.88
N THR A 109 3.10 -14.44 -1.92
CA THR A 109 4.25 -14.01 -2.73
C THR A 109 3.91 -13.79 -4.20
N ASP A 110 3.18 -14.72 -4.82
CA ASP A 110 2.90 -14.68 -6.27
C ASP A 110 1.94 -13.54 -6.63
N ASN A 111 0.89 -13.34 -5.84
CA ASN A 111 -0.06 -12.24 -6.04
C ASN A 111 0.59 -10.89 -5.75
N PHE A 112 1.46 -10.81 -4.74
CA PHE A 112 2.23 -9.60 -4.45
C PHE A 112 3.12 -9.23 -5.64
N GLN A 113 3.93 -10.17 -6.16
CA GLN A 113 4.82 -9.90 -7.30
C GLN A 113 4.04 -9.48 -8.55
N SER A 114 2.91 -10.14 -8.82
CA SER A 114 2.03 -9.82 -9.94
C SER A 114 1.47 -8.41 -9.82
N LEU A 115 0.98 -8.04 -8.62
CA LEU A 115 0.48 -6.71 -8.31
C LEU A 115 1.55 -5.63 -8.51
N MET A 116 2.74 -5.81 -7.92
CA MET A 116 3.82 -4.82 -8.00
C MET A 116 4.30 -4.61 -9.44
N THR A 117 4.39 -5.70 -10.22
CA THR A 117 4.75 -5.64 -11.64
C THR A 117 3.70 -4.86 -12.44
N ALA A 118 2.42 -5.18 -12.26
CA ALA A 118 1.33 -4.51 -12.97
C ALA A 118 1.26 -3.01 -12.61
N LEU A 119 1.46 -2.67 -11.33
CA LEU A 119 1.51 -1.29 -10.87
C LEU A 119 2.67 -0.52 -11.51
N ALA A 120 3.87 -1.09 -11.56
CA ALA A 120 5.03 -0.47 -12.20
C ALA A 120 4.77 -0.18 -13.70
N ILE A 121 4.13 -1.12 -14.41
CA ILE A 121 3.73 -0.95 -15.82
C ILE A 121 2.70 0.18 -15.96
N ASP A 122 1.66 0.21 -15.12
CA ASP A 122 0.61 1.24 -15.16
C ASP A 122 1.18 2.65 -14.92
N GLN A 123 2.08 2.79 -13.96
CA GLN A 123 2.78 4.05 -13.69
C GLN A 123 3.70 4.47 -14.84
N ALA A 124 4.43 3.53 -15.44
CA ALA A 124 5.29 3.81 -16.59
C ALA A 124 4.47 4.29 -17.80
N ILE A 125 3.35 3.62 -18.11
CA ILE A 125 2.42 4.03 -19.17
C ILE A 125 1.85 5.42 -18.89
N SER A 126 1.43 5.67 -17.65
CA SER A 126 0.88 6.96 -17.23
C SER A 126 1.89 8.10 -17.38
N ARG A 127 3.18 7.85 -17.12
CA ARG A 127 4.26 8.82 -17.34
C ARG A 127 4.59 9.03 -18.82
N ALA A 128 4.41 8.01 -19.66
CA ALA A 128 4.72 8.06 -21.09
C ALA A 128 3.62 8.73 -21.93
N ARG A 129 2.38 8.81 -21.44
CA ARG A 129 1.29 9.52 -22.12
C ARG A 129 1.42 11.03 -21.86
N PRO A 130 1.68 11.86 -22.89
CA PRO A 130 1.64 13.32 -22.72
C PRO A 130 0.23 13.72 -22.31
N ARG A 131 0.11 14.58 -21.30
CA ARG A 131 -1.14 15.31 -21.03
C ARG A 131 -1.40 16.34 -22.12
#